data_AF-A0A4R2BHV1-F1
#
_entry.id   AF-A0A4R2BHV1-F1
#
_cell.length_a   1.000
_cell.length_b   1.000
_cell.length_c   1.000
_cell.angle_alpha   90.00
_cell.angle_beta   90.00
_cell.angle_gamma   90.00
#
_symmetry.space_group_name_H-M   'P 1'
#
loop_
_entity.id
_entity.type
_entity.pdbx_description
1 polymer ?
#
loop_
_entity_poly.entity_id
_entity_poly.type
_entity_poly.pdbx_seq_one_letter_code
_entity_poly.pdbx_strand_id
1 'polypeptide(L)'
;MDILMDSLKVIGRIITILPFLLFLGLYMGKRSIGELPVFDFMVVLVLGSVVGADIADPQIDHIHTVVAMIAIGLLQKLLVTAKLRNRRLGKMMTFEPTAVVYKGEFLPENLRRINYSIDSILQMLREKDVFHVKDVGIAIVEANGKLSVSLTPEKQTVKVSDLNLSARQMDYEIPIILDGEIQTVILKRLKKDKDWLREELEKQQIRGESEIFYAGVNSKGELNLTLKGRGISGVPPIFH
;
A
#
# COMPACT_ATOMS: atom_id res chain seq x y z
N MET A 1 -3.78 -36.84 -25.90
CA MET A 1 -4.84 -36.72 -24.87
C MET A 1 -4.26 -36.18 -23.56
N ASP A 2 -3.02 -36.53 -23.24
CA ASP A 2 -2.34 -36.17 -21.98
C ASP A 2 -2.15 -34.66 -21.82
N ILE A 3 -1.74 -33.95 -22.87
CA ILE A 3 -1.55 -32.49 -22.83
C ILE A 3 -2.85 -31.74 -22.47
N LEU A 4 -3.98 -32.17 -23.05
CA LEU A 4 -5.28 -31.53 -22.79
C LEU A 4 -5.75 -31.80 -21.36
N MET A 5 -5.58 -33.04 -20.90
CA MET A 5 -5.93 -33.45 -19.54
C MET A 5 -5.08 -32.73 -18.50
N ASP A 6 -3.77 -32.63 -18.74
CA ASP A 6 -2.85 -31.94 -17.85
C ASP A 6 -3.09 -30.43 -17.85
N SER A 7 -3.40 -29.84 -19.01
CA SER A 7 -3.83 -28.44 -19.09
C SER A 7 -5.12 -28.19 -18.29
N LEU A 8 -6.09 -29.11 -18.33
CA LEU A 8 -7.32 -29.03 -17.53
C LEU A 8 -7.04 -29.13 -16.03
N LYS A 9 -6.12 -30.02 -15.60
CA LYS A 9 -5.69 -30.10 -14.19
C LYS A 9 -5.06 -28.80 -13.72
N VAL A 10 -4.17 -28.22 -14.54
CA VAL A 10 -3.52 -26.94 -14.24
C VAL A 10 -4.55 -25.82 -14.09
N ILE A 11 -5.53 -25.72 -15.00
CA ILE A 11 -6.62 -24.74 -14.90
C ILE A 11 -7.42 -24.94 -13.61
N GLY A 12 -7.76 -26.20 -13.26
CA GLY A 12 -8.45 -26.52 -12.02
C GLY A 12 -7.66 -26.11 -10.76
N ARG A 13 -6.34 -26.30 -10.77
CA ARG A 13 -5.45 -25.85 -9.69
C ARG A 13 -5.40 -24.32 -9.60
N ILE A 14 -5.33 -23.60 -10.71
CA ILE A 14 -5.35 -22.13 -10.71
C ILE A 14 -6.65 -21.60 -10.09
N ILE A 15 -7.79 -22.18 -10.46
CA ILE A 15 -9.12 -21.78 -9.96
C ILE A 15 -9.26 -22.02 -8.44
N THR A 16 -8.57 -23.04 -7.90
CA THR A 16 -8.65 -23.38 -6.46
C THR A 16 -7.60 -22.65 -5.63
N ILE A 17 -6.35 -22.55 -6.11
CA ILE A 17 -5.24 -21.96 -5.36
C ILE A 17 -5.33 -20.45 -5.30
N LEU A 18 -5.68 -19.75 -6.39
CA LEU A 18 -5.65 -18.28 -6.38
C LEU A 18 -6.63 -17.69 -5.35
N PRO A 19 -7.90 -18.13 -5.25
CA PRO A 19 -8.79 -17.68 -4.19
C PRO A 19 -8.28 -18.05 -2.80
N PHE A 20 -7.68 -19.24 -2.64
CA PHE A 20 -7.13 -19.67 -1.35
C PHE A 20 -5.91 -18.86 -0.91
N LEU A 21 -5.01 -18.56 -1.85
CA LEU A 21 -3.85 -17.69 -1.63
C LEU A 21 -4.30 -16.27 -1.28
N LEU A 22 -5.33 -15.74 -1.95
CA LEU A 22 -5.95 -14.46 -1.60
C LEU A 22 -6.52 -14.49 -0.17
N PHE A 23 -7.24 -15.54 0.19
CA PHE A 23 -7.76 -15.72 1.55
C PHE A 23 -6.64 -15.75 2.60
N LEU A 24 -5.57 -16.51 2.36
CA LEU A 24 -4.39 -16.54 3.23
C LEU A 24 -3.74 -15.16 3.35
N GLY A 25 -3.57 -14.44 2.24
CA GLY A 25 -3.04 -13.08 2.24
C GLY A 25 -3.88 -12.14 3.11
N LEU A 26 -5.20 -12.19 2.98
CA LEU A 26 -6.12 -11.41 3.82
C LEU A 26 -6.03 -11.81 5.30
N TYR A 27 -5.88 -13.11 5.60
CA TYR A 27 -5.73 -13.63 6.97
C TYR A 27 -4.41 -13.21 7.64
N MET A 28 -3.32 -13.17 6.87
CA MET A 28 -2.00 -12.71 7.33
C MET A 28 -2.01 -11.21 7.67
N GLY A 29 -2.94 -10.44 7.08
CA GLY A 29 -3.28 -9.08 7.48
C GLY A 29 -2.75 -8.00 6.53
N LYS A 30 -3.02 -6.74 6.88
CA LYS A 30 -2.66 -5.57 6.06
C LYS A 30 -1.18 -5.24 6.23
N ARG A 31 -0.33 -5.67 5.30
CA ARG A 31 1.03 -5.15 5.14
C ARG A 31 1.22 -4.71 3.69
N SER A 32 1.79 -3.53 3.47
CA SER A 32 2.11 -3.08 2.12
C SER A 32 3.17 -4.01 1.53
N ILE A 33 2.88 -4.59 0.36
CA ILE A 33 3.80 -5.51 -0.35
C ILE A 33 5.17 -4.83 -0.59
N GLY A 34 5.19 -3.51 -0.78
CA GLY A 34 6.40 -2.73 -1.03
C GLY A 34 7.23 -2.34 0.21
N GLU A 35 6.83 -2.76 1.41
CA GLU A 35 7.52 -2.43 2.68
C GLU A 35 7.64 -3.61 3.63
N LEU A 36 7.54 -4.83 3.09
CA LEU A 36 7.64 -6.05 3.89
C LEU A 36 9.02 -6.15 4.56
N PRO A 37 9.07 -6.34 5.90
CA PRO A 37 10.26 -6.83 6.57
C PRO A 37 10.78 -8.11 5.89
N VAL A 38 12.09 -8.32 5.94
CA VAL A 38 12.76 -9.46 5.28
C VAL A 38 12.10 -10.81 5.55
N PHE A 39 11.70 -11.05 6.80
CA PHE A 39 10.99 -12.29 7.16
C PHE A 39 9.66 -12.46 6.42
N ASP A 40 8.86 -11.40 6.29
CA ASP A 40 7.57 -11.48 5.59
C ASP A 40 7.79 -11.68 4.09
N PHE A 41 8.82 -11.03 3.54
CA PHE A 41 9.22 -11.24 2.14
C PHE A 41 9.61 -12.70 1.89
N MET A 42 10.39 -13.32 2.79
CA MET A 42 10.73 -14.74 2.71
C MET A 42 9.48 -15.63 2.74
N VAL A 43 8.50 -15.34 3.58
CA VAL A 43 7.25 -16.12 3.64
C VAL A 43 6.49 -16.03 2.32
N VAL A 44 6.36 -14.83 1.74
CA VAL A 44 5.71 -14.64 0.44
C VAL A 44 6.46 -15.38 -0.67
N LEU A 45 7.79 -15.33 -0.66
CA LEU A 45 8.63 -16.03 -1.63
C LEU A 45 8.46 -17.55 -1.54
N VAL A 46 8.46 -18.11 -0.32
CA VAL A 46 8.25 -19.56 -0.11
C VAL A 46 6.83 -19.97 -0.51
N LEU A 47 5.80 -19.20 -0.15
CA LEU A 47 4.42 -19.44 -0.58
C LEU A 47 4.30 -19.43 -2.11
N GLY A 48 4.90 -18.43 -2.76
CA GLY A 48 4.92 -18.33 -4.22
C GLY A 48 5.64 -19.51 -4.88
N SER A 49 6.76 -19.96 -4.30
CA SER A 49 7.49 -21.14 -4.79
C SER A 49 6.69 -22.42 -4.66
N VAL A 50 5.99 -22.62 -3.54
CA VAL A 50 5.15 -23.81 -3.30
C VAL A 50 3.96 -23.83 -4.25
N VAL A 51 3.27 -22.70 -4.40
CA VAL A 51 2.16 -22.55 -5.35
C VAL A 51 2.63 -22.71 -6.80
N GLY A 52 3.78 -22.12 -7.15
CA GLY A 52 4.35 -22.21 -8.49
C GLY A 52 4.69 -23.64 -8.87
N ALA A 53 5.29 -24.41 -7.95
CA ALA A 53 5.58 -25.82 -8.18
C ALA A 53 4.30 -26.63 -8.45
N ASP A 54 3.25 -26.42 -7.65
CA ASP A 54 1.98 -27.11 -7.81
C ASP A 54 1.26 -26.79 -9.12
N ILE A 55 1.32 -25.54 -9.58
CA ILE A 55 0.71 -25.15 -10.86
C ILE A 55 1.55 -25.67 -12.03
N ALA A 56 2.88 -25.64 -11.93
CA ALA A 56 3.78 -25.98 -13.02
C ALA A 56 3.90 -27.49 -13.28
N ASP A 57 3.81 -28.32 -12.24
CA ASP A 57 3.96 -29.77 -12.35
C ASP A 57 2.65 -30.50 -12.00
N PRO A 58 1.89 -31.00 -13.00
CA PRO A 58 0.69 -31.80 -12.80
C PRO A 58 0.90 -33.06 -11.94
N GLN A 59 2.13 -33.57 -11.81
CA GLN A 59 2.47 -34.77 -11.03
C GLN A 59 2.53 -34.51 -9.52
N ILE A 60 2.67 -33.26 -9.09
CA ILE A 60 2.66 -32.91 -7.66
C ILE A 60 1.24 -33.07 -7.10
N ASP A 61 1.10 -33.76 -5.98
CA ASP A 61 -0.18 -33.91 -5.30
C ASP A 61 -0.67 -32.57 -4.72
N HIS A 62 -1.76 -32.07 -5.31
CA HIS A 62 -2.33 -30.76 -4.99
C HIS A 62 -2.66 -30.57 -3.49
N ILE A 63 -3.07 -31.66 -2.81
CA ILE A 63 -3.41 -31.60 -1.39
C ILE A 63 -2.21 -31.27 -0.51
N HIS A 64 -1.00 -31.72 -0.88
CA HIS A 64 0.21 -31.43 -0.12
C HIS A 64 0.60 -29.96 -0.22
N THR A 65 0.37 -29.34 -1.38
CA THR A 65 0.52 -27.89 -1.58
C THR A 65 -0.43 -27.11 -0.68
N VAL A 66 -1.71 -27.49 -0.63
CA VAL A 66 -2.70 -26.82 0.25
C VAL A 66 -2.31 -26.95 1.73
N VAL A 67 -1.88 -28.15 2.17
CA VAL A 67 -1.41 -28.37 3.54
C VAL A 67 -0.18 -27.53 3.85
N ALA A 68 0.79 -27.45 2.93
CA ALA A 68 1.98 -26.61 3.08
C ALA A 68 1.61 -25.12 3.20
N MET A 69 0.69 -24.63 2.35
CA MET A 69 0.20 -23.25 2.42
C MET A 69 -0.46 -22.93 3.77
N ILE A 70 -1.31 -23.83 4.28
CA ILE A 70 -1.92 -23.69 5.62
C ILE A 70 -0.84 -23.63 6.70
N ALA A 71 0.11 -24.56 6.68
CA ALA A 71 1.18 -24.62 7.66
C ALA A 71 2.04 -23.35 7.65
N ILE A 72 2.41 -22.84 6.46
CA ILE A 72 3.16 -21.60 6.31
C ILE A 72 2.35 -20.40 6.82
N GLY A 73 1.07 -20.30 6.46
CA GLY A 73 0.19 -19.23 6.92
C GLY A 73 0.01 -19.23 8.45
N LEU A 74 -0.21 -20.40 9.06
CA LEU A 74 -0.32 -20.55 10.51
C LEU A 74 0.99 -20.22 11.22
N LEU A 75 2.12 -20.70 10.71
CA LEU A 75 3.44 -20.42 11.25
C LEU A 75 3.73 -18.91 11.20
N GLN A 76 3.44 -18.25 10.07
CA GLN A 76 3.60 -16.81 9.96
C GLN A 76 2.74 -16.08 10.99
N LYS A 77 1.47 -16.47 11.15
CA LYS A 77 0.56 -15.83 12.10
C LYS A 77 1.04 -15.99 13.54
N LEU A 78 1.50 -17.19 13.89
CA LEU A 78 2.08 -17.50 15.19
C LEU A 78 3.30 -16.63 15.46
N LEU A 79 4.23 -16.56 14.51
CA LEU A 79 5.46 -15.78 14.65
C LEU A 79 5.19 -14.28 14.76
N VAL A 80 4.26 -13.75 13.97
CA VAL A 80 3.83 -12.35 14.09
C VAL A 80 3.22 -12.07 15.46
N THR A 81 2.35 -12.96 15.95
CA THR A 81 1.71 -12.81 17.27
C THR A 81 2.74 -12.92 18.39
N ALA A 82 3.70 -13.84 18.28
CA ALA A 82 4.81 -14.00 19.21
C ALA A 82 5.74 -12.77 19.22
N LYS A 83 6.01 -12.19 18.04
CA LYS A 83 6.77 -10.93 17.90
C LYS A 83 6.06 -9.76 18.60
N LEU A 84 4.74 -9.66 18.48
CA LEU A 84 3.96 -8.60 19.15
C LEU A 84 3.98 -8.76 20.67
N ARG A 85 3.97 -10.00 21.17
CA ARG A 85 4.02 -10.28 22.62
C ARG A 85 5.43 -10.18 23.21
N ASN A 86 6.47 -10.50 22.44
CA ASN A 86 7.85 -10.52 22.90
C ASN A 86 8.75 -9.65 22.00
N ARG A 87 9.10 -8.47 22.50
CA ARG A 87 9.97 -7.51 21.81
C ARG A 87 11.35 -8.09 21.46
N ARG A 88 11.87 -9.08 22.20
CA ARG A 88 13.14 -9.75 21.87
C ARG A 88 13.03 -10.62 20.62
N LEU A 89 11.94 -11.37 20.46
CA LEU A 89 11.65 -12.12 19.23
C LEU A 89 11.51 -11.16 18.04
N GLY A 90 10.84 -10.03 18.25
CA GLY A 90 10.73 -9.00 17.21
C GLY A 90 12.07 -8.45 16.72
N LYS A 91 13.05 -8.30 17.61
CA LYS A 91 14.42 -7.85 17.28
C LYS A 91 15.25 -8.93 16.57
N MET A 92 15.00 -10.21 16.83
CA MET A 92 15.72 -11.31 16.15
C MET A 92 15.22 -11.54 14.71
N MET A 93 13.93 -11.33 14.47
CA MET A 93 13.28 -11.65 13.20
C MET A 93 13.23 -10.47 12.22
N THR A 94 13.73 -9.31 12.61
CA THR A 94 13.67 -8.08 11.81
C THR A 94 14.91 -7.27 12.08
N PHE A 95 15.54 -6.76 11.03
CA PHE A 95 16.68 -5.87 11.19
C PHE A 95 16.27 -4.63 11.98
N GLU A 96 17.08 -4.26 12.97
CA GLU A 96 16.84 -3.03 13.72
C GLU A 96 17.15 -1.81 12.83
N PRO A 97 16.30 -0.77 12.84
CA PRO A 97 16.58 0.45 12.12
C PRO A 97 17.91 1.02 12.61
N THR A 98 18.79 1.35 11.67
CA THR A 98 20.17 1.75 11.96
C THR A 98 20.46 3.11 11.36
N ALA A 99 20.83 4.07 12.21
CA ALA A 99 21.30 5.37 11.76
C ALA A 99 22.62 5.21 10.99
N VAL A 100 22.70 5.78 9.79
CA VAL A 100 23.89 5.71 8.91
C VAL A 100 24.53 7.07 8.68
N VAL A 101 23.75 8.15 8.84
CA VAL A 101 24.22 9.54 8.81
C VAL A 101 23.58 10.28 9.98
N TYR A 102 24.37 11.09 10.68
CA TYR A 102 23.88 11.97 11.73
C TYR A 102 24.63 13.31 11.67
N LYS A 103 23.88 14.42 11.69
CA LYS A 103 24.42 15.80 11.60
C LYS A 103 25.41 15.99 10.43
N GLY A 104 25.07 15.44 9.28
CA GLY A 104 25.88 15.54 8.07
C GLY A 104 27.19 14.76 8.09
N GLU A 105 27.32 13.76 8.95
CA GLU A 105 28.48 12.87 9.03
C GLU A 105 28.03 11.41 8.96
N PHE A 106 28.78 10.60 8.20
CA PHE A 106 28.56 9.16 8.15
C PHE A 106 28.92 8.51 9.49
N LEU A 107 28.27 7.39 9.81
CA LEU A 107 28.53 6.58 11.00
C LEU A 107 29.21 5.26 10.59
N PRO A 108 30.56 5.18 10.49
CA PRO A 108 31.27 4.05 9.89
C PRO A 108 31.03 2.71 10.61
N GLU A 109 30.91 2.75 11.95
CA GLU A 109 30.62 1.54 12.74
C GLU A 109 29.25 0.96 12.39
N ASN A 110 28.25 1.82 12.22
CA ASN A 110 26.92 1.40 11.86
C ASN A 110 26.89 0.84 10.43
N LEU A 111 27.56 1.50 9.48
CA LEU A 111 27.69 1.02 8.10
C LEU A 111 28.32 -0.38 8.04
N ARG A 112 29.41 -0.60 8.78
CA ARG A 112 30.05 -1.91 8.91
C ARG A 112 29.12 -2.94 9.53
N ARG A 113 28.35 -2.58 10.56
CA ARG A 113 27.41 -3.49 11.23
C ARG A 113 26.32 -3.98 10.30
N ILE A 114 25.84 -3.14 9.38
CA ILE A 114 24.78 -3.51 8.43
C ILE A 114 25.32 -3.92 7.05
N ASN A 115 26.64 -3.98 6.85
CA ASN A 115 27.29 -4.29 5.57
C ASN A 115 26.92 -3.36 4.41
N TYR A 116 26.73 -2.07 4.67
CA TYR A 116 26.51 -1.06 3.62
C TYR A 116 27.81 -0.32 3.29
N SER A 117 28.08 -0.11 2.00
CA SER A 117 29.15 0.79 1.56
C SER A 117 28.68 2.25 1.62
N ILE A 118 29.65 3.18 1.61
CA ILE A 118 29.35 4.62 1.50
C ILE A 118 28.61 4.89 0.18
N ASP A 119 29.01 4.23 -0.91
CA ASP A 119 28.37 4.37 -2.23
C ASP A 119 26.89 3.97 -2.21
N SER A 120 26.55 2.89 -1.50
CA SER A 120 25.15 2.47 -1.31
C SER A 120 24.34 3.55 -0.60
N ILE A 121 24.85 4.12 0.48
CA ILE A 121 24.13 5.20 1.19
C ILE A 121 24.03 6.46 0.34
N LEU A 122 25.08 6.83 -0.38
CA LEU A 122 25.04 7.98 -1.29
C LEU A 122 24.03 7.77 -2.41
N GLN A 123 23.90 6.56 -2.96
CA GLN A 123 22.86 6.23 -3.93
C GLN A 123 21.46 6.40 -3.31
N MET A 124 21.23 5.81 -2.13
CA MET A 124 19.93 5.90 -1.46
C MET A 124 19.56 7.34 -1.06
N LEU A 125 20.54 8.18 -0.73
CA LEU A 125 20.32 9.61 -0.51
C LEU A 125 19.87 10.31 -1.79
N ARG A 126 20.47 9.99 -2.94
CA ARG A 126 20.03 10.54 -4.24
C ARG A 126 18.64 10.07 -4.65
N GLU A 127 18.26 8.83 -4.32
CA GLU A 127 16.88 8.34 -4.49
C GLU A 127 15.85 9.09 -3.62
N LYS A 128 16.33 9.87 -2.63
CA LYS A 128 15.53 10.79 -1.80
C LYS A 128 15.74 12.26 -2.17
N ASP A 129 16.29 12.54 -3.35
CA ASP A 129 16.62 13.89 -3.82
C ASP A 129 17.64 14.64 -2.94
N VAL A 130 18.48 13.90 -2.20
CA VAL A 130 19.53 14.47 -1.34
C VAL A 130 20.91 14.21 -1.94
N PHE A 131 21.52 15.27 -2.48
CA PHE A 131 22.83 15.18 -3.16
C PHE A 131 24.01 15.57 -2.25
N HIS A 132 23.74 16.23 -1.12
CA HIS A 132 24.77 16.65 -0.16
C HIS A 132 24.51 16.04 1.21
N VAL A 133 25.48 15.24 1.69
CA VAL A 133 25.40 14.61 3.02
C VAL A 133 25.29 15.66 4.12
N LYS A 134 25.90 16.85 3.94
CA LYS A 134 25.80 17.97 4.90
C LYS A 134 24.39 18.50 5.10
N ASP A 135 23.49 18.28 4.15
CA ASP A 135 22.08 18.68 4.26
C ASP A 135 21.27 17.68 5.10
N VAL A 136 21.86 16.54 5.51
CA VAL A 136 21.20 15.48 6.27
C VAL A 136 21.32 15.73 7.78
N GLY A 137 20.20 15.93 8.46
CA GLY A 137 20.13 15.91 9.92
C GLY A 137 20.27 14.49 10.48
N ILE A 138 19.52 13.54 9.94
CA ILE A 138 19.66 12.11 10.24
C ILE A 138 19.19 11.26 9.05
N ALA A 139 19.90 10.18 8.76
CA ALA A 139 19.44 9.14 7.84
C ALA A 139 19.49 7.76 8.51
N ILE A 140 18.43 6.98 8.34
CA ILE A 140 18.21 5.68 8.99
C ILE A 140 17.90 4.64 7.91
N VAL A 141 18.65 3.54 7.90
CA VAL A 141 18.28 2.35 7.12
C VAL A 141 17.23 1.59 7.93
N GLU A 142 16.04 1.45 7.36
CA GLU A 142 14.89 0.77 7.95
C GLU A 142 15.01 -0.75 7.83
N ALA A 143 14.14 -1.47 8.53
CA ALA A 143 14.08 -2.93 8.54
C ALA A 143 13.85 -3.59 7.16
N ASN A 144 13.24 -2.85 6.24
CA ASN A 144 12.99 -3.28 4.86
C ASN A 144 14.12 -2.87 3.91
N GLY A 145 15.22 -2.32 4.44
CA GLY A 145 16.38 -1.87 3.69
C GLY A 145 16.23 -0.49 3.05
N LYS A 146 15.09 0.20 3.18
CA LYS A 146 14.90 1.56 2.66
C LYS A 146 15.60 2.59 3.54
N LEU A 147 16.00 3.72 2.94
CA LEU A 147 16.54 4.86 3.67
C LEU A 147 15.42 5.85 4.02
N SER A 148 15.28 6.17 5.30
CA SER A 148 14.54 7.32 5.79
C SER A 148 15.51 8.49 5.99
N VAL A 149 15.17 9.69 5.51
CA VAL A 149 16.04 10.86 5.59
C VAL A 149 15.28 12.03 6.19
N SER A 150 15.90 12.69 7.16
CA SER A 150 15.45 13.98 7.68
C SER A 150 16.54 15.00 7.41
N LEU A 151 16.19 16.05 6.68
CA LEU A 151 17.09 17.15 6.33
C LEU A 151 17.33 18.07 7.54
N THR A 152 18.41 18.84 7.49
CA THR A 152 18.67 19.94 8.42
C THR A 152 17.55 20.99 8.35
N PRO A 153 17.27 21.75 9.42
CA PRO A 153 16.19 22.72 9.44
C PRO A 153 16.20 23.72 8.27
N GLU A 154 17.38 24.17 7.85
CA GLU A 154 17.58 25.11 6.73
C GLU A 154 17.22 24.53 5.36
N LYS A 155 17.19 23.19 5.25
CA LYS A 155 16.94 22.45 4.01
C LYS A 155 15.57 21.77 3.99
N GLN A 156 14.83 21.82 5.10
CA GLN A 156 13.47 21.28 5.15
C GLN A 156 12.50 22.16 4.37
N THR A 157 11.49 21.53 3.76
CA THR A 157 10.37 22.26 3.15
C THR A 157 9.66 23.10 4.20
N VAL A 158 9.49 24.39 3.91
CA VAL A 158 8.79 25.34 4.78
C VAL A 158 7.37 24.85 5.07
N LYS A 159 7.03 24.75 6.35
CA LYS A 159 5.66 24.42 6.79
C LYS A 159 4.84 25.70 6.91
N VAL A 160 3.51 25.57 6.79
CA VAL A 160 2.57 26.67 6.98
C VAL A 160 2.75 27.37 8.35
N SER A 161 3.09 26.59 9.38
CA SER A 161 3.41 27.09 10.72
C SER A 161 4.63 28.00 10.76
N ASP A 162 5.64 27.74 9.92
CA ASP A 162 6.90 28.51 9.90
C ASP A 162 6.69 29.91 9.31
N LEU A 163 5.62 30.08 8.52
CA LEU A 163 5.21 31.34 7.91
C LEU A 163 4.22 32.14 8.78
N ASN A 164 3.89 31.66 9.99
CA ASN A 164 2.82 32.21 10.83
C ASN A 164 1.47 32.35 10.09
N LEU A 165 1.22 31.48 9.11
CA LEU A 165 -0.04 31.46 8.39
C LEU A 165 -1.03 30.57 9.15
N SER A 166 -2.28 31.00 9.23
CA SER A 166 -3.37 30.14 9.69
C SER A 166 -3.53 28.99 8.71
N ALA A 167 -3.47 27.75 9.19
CA ALA A 167 -3.79 26.59 8.37
C ALA A 167 -5.20 26.77 7.79
N ARG A 168 -5.33 26.67 6.46
CA ARG A 168 -6.65 26.61 5.83
C ARG A 168 -7.39 25.41 6.42
N GLN A 169 -8.70 25.54 6.64
CA GLN A 169 -9.53 24.40 7.02
C GLN A 169 -9.26 23.25 6.03
N MET A 170 -9.12 22.03 6.55
CA MET A 170 -8.93 20.86 5.70
C MET A 170 -10.11 20.76 4.74
N ASP A 171 -9.82 20.97 3.47
CA ASP A 171 -10.79 20.70 2.42
C ASP A 171 -10.67 19.22 2.05
N TYR A 172 -11.79 18.53 2.16
CA TYR A 172 -11.91 17.12 1.81
C TYR A 172 -13.22 16.95 1.09
N GLU A 173 -13.24 15.99 0.16
CA GLU A 173 -14.44 15.62 -0.58
C GLU A 173 -14.76 14.17 -0.28
N ILE A 174 -16.00 13.91 0.12
CA ILE A 174 -16.46 12.57 0.46
C ILE A 174 -17.40 12.09 -0.63
N PRO A 175 -17.09 10.96 -1.31
CA PRO A 175 -17.94 10.43 -2.36
C PRO A 175 -19.26 9.92 -1.79
N ILE A 176 -20.37 10.39 -2.35
CA ILE A 176 -21.73 9.97 -1.99
C ILE A 176 -22.45 9.23 -3.11
N ILE A 177 -22.01 9.39 -4.36
CA ILE A 177 -22.44 8.58 -5.50
C ILE A 177 -21.20 8.11 -6.25
N LEU A 178 -21.12 6.80 -6.50
CA LEU A 178 -20.07 6.17 -7.29
C LEU A 178 -20.73 5.34 -8.39
N ASP A 179 -20.46 5.68 -9.64
CA ASP A 179 -21.01 5.04 -10.84
C ASP A 179 -22.54 4.85 -10.80
N GLY A 180 -23.25 5.84 -10.27
CA GLY A 180 -24.70 5.86 -10.11
C GLY A 180 -25.23 5.12 -8.89
N GLU A 181 -24.36 4.54 -8.07
CA GLU A 181 -24.73 3.91 -6.81
C GLU A 181 -24.56 4.87 -5.63
N ILE A 182 -25.66 5.11 -4.93
CA ILE A 182 -25.69 5.94 -3.73
C ILE A 182 -25.01 5.22 -2.56
N GLN A 183 -23.98 5.86 -2.00
CA GLN A 183 -23.24 5.40 -0.83
C GLN A 183 -24.03 5.70 0.45
N THR A 184 -25.07 4.92 0.72
CA THR A 184 -26.01 5.15 1.83
C THR A 184 -25.36 5.20 3.22
N VAL A 185 -24.32 4.40 3.45
CA VAL A 185 -23.55 4.41 4.71
C VAL A 185 -22.86 5.75 4.92
N ILE A 186 -22.35 6.34 3.84
CA ILE A 186 -21.63 7.60 3.87
C ILE A 186 -22.61 8.76 4.10
N LEU A 187 -23.73 8.80 3.38
CA LEU A 187 -24.79 9.79 3.58
C LEU A 187 -25.25 9.84 5.04
N LYS A 188 -25.54 8.67 5.65
CA LYS A 188 -25.93 8.58 7.06
C LYS A 188 -24.86 9.14 8.01
N ARG A 189 -23.57 8.86 7.75
CA ARG A 189 -22.46 9.40 8.56
C ARG A 189 -22.33 10.92 8.43
N LEU A 190 -22.68 11.46 7.27
CA LEU A 190 -22.72 12.91 7.03
C LEU A 190 -23.99 13.56 7.59
N LYS A 191 -24.86 12.79 8.27
CA LYS A 191 -26.19 13.24 8.73
C LYS A 191 -27.04 13.81 7.59
N LYS A 192 -26.87 13.26 6.39
CA LYS A 192 -27.63 13.57 5.18
C LYS A 192 -28.44 12.34 4.79
N ASP A 193 -29.58 12.56 4.15
CA ASP A 193 -30.47 11.51 3.67
C ASP A 193 -30.60 11.56 2.14
N LYS A 194 -31.42 10.64 1.61
CA LYS A 194 -31.69 10.58 0.17
C LYS A 194 -32.51 11.77 -0.31
N ASP A 195 -33.31 12.39 0.56
CA ASP A 195 -34.15 13.52 0.21
C ASP A 195 -33.29 14.77 0.00
N TRP A 196 -32.34 15.03 0.91
CA TRP A 196 -31.30 16.05 0.72
C TRP A 196 -30.53 15.85 -0.60
N LEU A 197 -30.15 14.60 -0.90
CA LEU A 197 -29.44 14.31 -2.15
C LEU A 197 -30.31 14.61 -3.38
N ARG A 198 -31.58 14.21 -3.36
CA ARG A 198 -32.51 14.53 -4.44
C ARG A 198 -32.65 16.04 -4.64
N GLU A 199 -32.81 16.81 -3.56
CA GLU A 199 -32.87 18.27 -3.62
C GLU A 199 -31.61 18.89 -4.27
N GLU A 200 -30.42 18.42 -3.90
CA GLU A 200 -29.17 18.92 -4.49
C GLU A 200 -29.02 18.55 -5.98
N LEU A 201 -29.49 17.37 -6.38
CA LEU A 201 -29.49 16.96 -7.79
C LEU A 201 -30.49 17.77 -8.62
N GLU A 202 -31.66 18.08 -8.07
CA GLU A 202 -32.66 18.92 -8.72
C GLU A 202 -32.15 20.36 -8.93
N LYS A 203 -31.42 20.93 -7.96
CA LYS A 203 -30.76 22.24 -8.13
C LYS A 203 -29.80 22.29 -9.33
N GLN A 204 -29.20 21.15 -9.68
CA GLN A 204 -28.29 21.01 -10.82
C GLN A 204 -28.96 20.42 -12.07
N GLN A 205 -30.30 20.33 -12.09
CA GLN A 205 -31.11 19.84 -13.21
C GLN A 205 -30.84 18.37 -13.59
N ILE A 206 -30.42 17.53 -12.64
CA ILE A 206 -30.14 16.11 -12.86
C ILE A 206 -31.36 15.29 -12.44
N ARG A 207 -31.78 14.36 -13.30
CA ARG A 207 -33.03 13.60 -13.12
C ARG A 207 -32.89 12.41 -12.18
N GLY A 208 -31.69 11.88 -12.03
CA GLY A 208 -31.44 10.72 -11.19
C GLY A 208 -29.97 10.41 -11.02
N GLU A 209 -29.68 9.66 -9.96
CA GLU A 209 -28.34 9.20 -9.60
C GLU A 209 -27.68 8.34 -10.70
N SER A 210 -28.47 7.62 -11.51
CA SER A 210 -27.95 6.73 -12.56
C SER A 210 -27.20 7.45 -13.68
N GLU A 211 -27.46 8.74 -13.89
CA GLU A 211 -26.76 9.59 -14.85
C GLU A 211 -25.40 10.09 -14.33
N ILE A 212 -25.10 9.85 -13.05
CA ILE A 212 -23.93 10.39 -12.35
C ILE A 212 -22.84 9.34 -12.32
N PHE A 213 -21.67 9.67 -12.85
CA PHE A 213 -20.47 8.85 -12.72
C PHE A 213 -19.82 9.02 -11.35
N TYR A 214 -19.81 10.25 -10.83
CA TYR A 214 -19.26 10.58 -9.53
C TYR A 214 -20.02 11.75 -8.93
N ALA A 215 -20.33 11.69 -7.63
CA ALA A 215 -20.67 12.88 -6.86
C ALA A 215 -20.06 12.84 -5.46
N GLY A 216 -19.47 13.96 -5.06
CA GLY A 216 -18.81 14.14 -3.77
C GLY A 216 -19.29 15.40 -3.07
N VAL A 217 -19.34 15.35 -1.74
CA VAL A 217 -19.68 16.51 -0.91
C VAL A 217 -18.41 17.02 -0.25
N ASN A 218 -18.09 18.29 -0.48
CA ASN A 218 -16.91 18.90 0.12
C ASN A 218 -17.14 19.31 1.59
N SER A 219 -16.09 19.77 2.24
CA SER A 219 -16.10 20.24 3.64
C SER A 219 -17.10 21.39 3.91
N LYS A 220 -17.50 22.13 2.87
CA LYS A 220 -18.48 23.23 2.93
C LYS A 220 -19.92 22.77 2.68
N GLY A 221 -20.13 21.49 2.37
CA GLY A 221 -21.44 20.93 2.05
C GLY A 221 -21.87 21.12 0.59
N GLU A 222 -20.98 21.59 -0.28
CA GLU A 222 -21.23 21.77 -1.71
C GLU A 222 -21.09 20.43 -2.43
N LEU A 223 -21.98 20.19 -3.40
CA LEU A 223 -22.01 18.96 -4.20
C LEU A 223 -21.26 19.16 -5.51
N ASN A 224 -20.13 18.46 -5.67
CA ASN A 224 -19.40 18.35 -6.92
C ASN A 224 -19.79 17.06 -7.64
N LEU A 225 -20.02 17.12 -8.96
CA LEU A 225 -20.47 15.96 -9.72
C LEU A 225 -19.83 15.84 -11.12
N THR A 226 -19.81 14.62 -11.62
CA THR A 226 -19.42 14.24 -12.98
C THR A 226 -20.49 13.33 -13.54
N LEU A 227 -21.02 13.66 -14.72
CA LEU A 227 -22.06 12.87 -15.40
C LEU A 227 -21.46 11.78 -16.27
N LYS A 228 -22.18 10.67 -16.42
CA LYS A 228 -21.84 9.60 -17.37
C LYS A 228 -21.95 10.15 -18.81
N GLY A 229 -20.97 9.85 -19.65
CA GLY A 229 -21.01 10.20 -21.08
C GLY A 229 -20.76 11.67 -21.43
N ARG A 230 -20.58 12.57 -20.44
CA ARG A 230 -20.14 13.95 -20.70
C ARG A 230 -18.64 13.95 -20.97
N GLY A 231 -18.25 13.78 -22.23
CA GLY A 231 -16.85 13.91 -22.66
C GLY A 231 -16.32 15.30 -22.31
N ILE A 232 -15.17 15.35 -21.63
CA ILE A 232 -14.48 16.61 -21.36
C ILE A 232 -13.80 17.03 -22.67
N SER A 233 -14.17 18.19 -23.20
CA SER A 233 -13.48 18.78 -24.35
C SER A 233 -12.14 19.37 -23.91
N GLY A 234 -11.12 19.27 -24.77
CA GLY A 234 -9.80 19.86 -24.50
C GLY A 234 -8.93 19.09 -23.51
N VAL A 235 -9.21 17.80 -23.27
CA VAL A 235 -8.25 16.91 -22.59
C VAL A 235 -6.99 16.86 -23.47
N PRO A 236 -5.82 17.31 -22.98
CA PRO A 236 -4.59 17.26 -23.76
C PRO A 236 -4.27 15.80 -24.07
N PRO A 237 -3.87 15.47 -25.31
CA PRO A 237 -3.50 14.11 -25.63
C PRO A 237 -2.27 13.72 -24.82
N ILE A 238 -2.42 12.70 -23.97
CA ILE A 238 -1.30 12.07 -23.28
C ILE A 238 -0.85 10.93 -24.17
N PHE A 239 0.23 11.15 -24.92
CA PHE A 239 0.88 10.10 -25.69
C PHE A 239 1.83 9.32 -24.77
N HIS A 240 1.91 8.00 -24.98
CA HIS A 240 2.88 7.13 -24.31
C HIS A 240 4.30 7.39 -24.80
#